data_AF-A0A388LTQ0-F1
#
_entry.id   AF-A0A388LTQ0-F1
#
_cell.length_a   1.000
_cell.length_b   1.000
_cell.length_c   1.000
_cell.angle_alpha   90.00
_cell.angle_beta   90.00
_cell.angle_gamma   90.00
#
_symmetry.space_group_name_H-M   'P 1'
#
loop_
_entity.id
_entity.type
_entity.pdbx_description
1 polymer ?
#
loop_
_entity_poly.entity_id
_entity_poly.type
_entity_poly.pdbx_seq_one_letter_code
_entity_poly.pdbx_strand_id
1 'polypeptide(L)'
;MYCYAFIKPRTGMPHSSLKTSHSAIGRPWSASCRLRPQELDDKIQELATNIPEVCRKSAIENREIDLIVAKSEKIILELHDYDTTHLDASRQVWTMDCNETFSEEYINRISLTPIELEYFKKKEVARRTNVHTDILPAIRDANYNFFKNRPFLPLASSTWTEKVVQRIHNQVWKLDTFNYTTPISVHAYAALARLCADDFENCRTAARNGTDYFPAGRNGLDADFPPLDKLERGKCPRKPLLYQKGIPKFPSDLVELKKLRNAGRPFLKCPCPGCEKNFTWFDHLFWFVIGNLDKLDPLAPSERIGMLEFQVLLHTTWKKVILAQIVFIFMREYMLKIIHLVIRNKRITTEEIIGYESFKEEPFVLKDLKFTTALLPNSTGIVTHMTNRRRPLPDD
;
A
#
# COMPACT_ATOMS: atom_id res chain seq x y z
N MET A 1 10.74 4.10 5.13
CA MET A 1 10.21 3.78 6.48
C MET A 1 10.23 2.26 6.61
N TYR A 2 11.24 1.72 7.29
CA TYR A 2 11.28 0.29 7.61
C TYR A 2 10.26 0.03 8.70
N CYS A 3 9.49 -1.06 8.58
CA CYS A 3 8.37 -1.42 9.44
C CYS A 3 8.71 -1.26 10.94
N TYR A 4 8.27 -0.15 11.54
CA TYR A 4 8.31 0.06 12.99
C TYR A 4 7.48 -1.00 13.75
N ALA A 5 6.59 -1.70 13.03
CA ALA A 5 5.83 -2.83 13.53
C ALA A 5 6.67 -4.00 14.07
N PHE A 6 7.96 -4.11 13.72
CA PHE A 6 8.82 -5.20 14.23
C PHE A 6 9.46 -4.92 15.60
N ILE A 7 9.35 -3.69 16.13
CA ILE A 7 9.98 -3.30 17.41
C ILE A 7 8.91 -2.78 18.39
N LYS A 8 7.79 -3.50 18.52
CA LYS A 8 6.88 -3.26 19.65
C LYS A 8 7.03 -4.42 20.63
N PRO A 9 7.79 -4.26 21.73
CA PRO A 9 7.76 -5.26 22.79
C PRO A 9 6.34 -5.27 23.35
N ARG A 10 5.62 -6.39 23.17
CA ARG A 10 4.43 -6.66 23.98
C ARG A 10 4.91 -6.78 25.41
N THR A 11 4.55 -5.81 26.23
CA THR A 11 4.82 -5.78 27.67
C THR A 11 4.27 -7.04 28.32
N GLY A 12 5.14 -7.92 28.83
CA GLY A 12 4.70 -9.05 29.64
C GLY A 12 5.47 -10.37 29.55
N MET A 13 6.76 -10.39 29.21
CA MET A 13 7.57 -11.61 29.42
C MET A 13 8.74 -11.36 30.38
N PRO A 14 8.93 -12.22 31.41
CA PRO A 14 10.09 -12.15 32.28
C PRO A 14 11.34 -12.65 31.55
N HIS A 15 12.44 -11.91 31.68
CA HIS A 15 13.76 -12.32 31.21
C HIS A 15 14.20 -13.61 31.93
N SER A 16 14.28 -14.73 31.20
CA SER A 16 15.07 -15.88 31.60
C SER A 16 16.25 -16.05 30.63
N SER A 17 17.44 -16.19 31.22
CA SER A 17 18.72 -16.29 30.54
C SER A 17 18.94 -17.71 30.01
N LEU A 18 18.93 -17.89 28.69
CA LEU A 18 19.45 -19.11 28.05
C LEU A 18 20.81 -18.83 27.40
N LYS A 19 21.83 -19.53 27.89
CA LYS A 19 23.16 -19.63 27.27
C LYS A 19 23.08 -20.50 26.01
N THR A 20 23.53 -19.98 24.87
CA THR A 20 23.62 -20.71 23.60
C THR A 20 24.94 -21.45 23.47
N SER A 21 24.87 -22.76 23.21
CA SER A 21 25.95 -23.56 22.64
C SER A 21 25.91 -23.47 21.12
N HIS A 22 27.05 -23.14 20.51
CA HIS A 22 27.23 -23.16 19.06
C HIS A 22 27.70 -24.54 18.63
N SER A 23 26.97 -25.21 17.74
CA SER A 23 27.53 -26.25 16.88
C SER A 23 27.02 -26.06 15.44
N ALA A 24 27.90 -26.40 14.51
CA ALA A 24 27.97 -25.86 13.18
C ALA A 24 27.35 -26.79 12.13
N ILE A 25 26.58 -26.21 11.19
CA ILE A 25 26.44 -26.74 9.82
C ILE A 25 26.42 -25.54 8.87
N GLY A 26 27.60 -25.15 8.40
CA GLY A 26 27.79 -24.06 7.45
C GLY A 26 27.92 -24.56 6.01
N ARG A 27 26.94 -24.28 5.16
CA ARG A 27 27.20 -24.05 3.74
C ARG A 27 27.57 -22.57 3.55
N PRO A 28 28.43 -22.19 2.60
CA PRO A 28 28.80 -20.80 2.39
C PRO A 28 27.58 -20.03 1.84
N TRP A 29 27.09 -19.07 2.60
CA TRP A 29 26.08 -18.13 2.14
C TRP A 29 26.78 -17.15 1.20
N SER A 30 26.43 -17.16 -0.09
CA SER A 30 26.98 -16.26 -1.09
C SER A 30 26.84 -14.79 -0.65
N ALA A 31 27.96 -14.08 -0.62
CA ALA A 31 28.17 -12.79 0.06
C ALA A 31 27.52 -11.55 -0.60
N SER A 32 26.58 -11.70 -1.53
CA SER A 32 26.17 -10.59 -2.40
C SER A 32 24.91 -9.81 -1.98
N CYS A 33 24.25 -10.14 -0.86
CA CYS A 33 22.95 -9.53 -0.51
C CYS A 33 22.77 -9.30 0.99
N ARG A 34 23.77 -8.74 1.67
CA ARG A 34 23.55 -8.15 2.99
C ARG A 34 23.99 -6.69 2.95
N LEU A 35 23.06 -5.79 3.23
CA LEU A 35 23.43 -4.50 3.80
C LEU A 35 24.37 -4.79 4.97
N ARG A 36 25.52 -4.12 5.03
CA ARG A 36 26.44 -4.33 6.16
C ARG A 36 25.68 -4.00 7.44
N PRO A 37 25.84 -4.75 8.54
CA PRO A 37 25.15 -4.46 9.79
C PRO A 37 25.23 -2.98 10.20
N GLN A 38 26.40 -2.34 9.98
CA GLN A 38 26.59 -0.91 10.21
C GLN A 38 25.67 -0.02 9.37
N GLU A 39 25.45 -0.34 8.08
CA GLU A 39 24.55 0.43 7.21
C GLU A 39 23.09 0.35 7.65
N LEU A 40 22.70 -0.74 8.32
CA LEU A 40 21.37 -0.87 8.90
C LEU A 40 21.25 -0.02 10.16
N ASP A 41 22.23 -0.08 11.05
CA ASP A 41 22.25 0.72 12.29
C ASP A 41 22.28 2.22 11.98
N ASP A 42 23.09 2.65 11.01
CA ASP A 42 23.15 4.04 10.54
C ASP A 42 21.79 4.50 10.00
N LYS A 43 21.11 3.67 9.19
CA LYS A 43 19.76 3.97 8.69
C LYS A 43 18.72 4.01 9.81
N ILE A 44 18.82 3.14 10.81
CA ILE A 44 17.93 3.17 11.98
C ILE A 44 18.14 4.49 12.74
N GLN A 45 19.39 4.89 12.94
CA GLN A 45 19.71 6.13 13.65
C GLN A 45 19.28 7.38 12.88
N GLU A 46 19.48 7.41 11.56
CA GLU A 46 18.98 8.47 10.67
C GLU A 46 17.45 8.59 10.76
N LEU A 47 16.75 7.47 10.71
CA LEU A 47 15.29 7.44 10.85
C LEU A 47 14.84 7.91 12.24
N ALA A 48 15.54 7.49 13.30
CA ALA A 48 15.25 7.87 14.67
C ALA A 48 15.40 9.38 14.89
N THR A 49 16.46 9.97 14.32
CA THR A 49 16.75 11.41 14.42
C THR A 49 15.68 12.24 13.69
N ASN A 50 15.08 11.69 12.62
CA ASN A 50 14.05 12.36 11.83
C ASN A 50 12.61 12.15 12.32
N ILE A 51 12.39 11.42 13.43
CA ILE A 51 11.04 11.12 13.95
C ILE A 51 10.18 12.38 14.13
N PRO A 52 10.64 13.47 14.77
CA PRO A 52 9.78 14.64 15.01
C PRO A 52 9.25 15.26 13.71
N GLU A 53 10.11 15.36 12.70
CA GLU A 53 9.75 15.90 11.39
C GLU A 53 8.81 14.98 10.63
N VAL A 54 9.01 13.66 10.69
CA VAL A 54 8.10 12.66 10.12
C VAL A 54 6.73 12.73 10.80
N CYS A 55 6.69 12.86 12.13
CA CYS A 55 5.46 13.03 12.90
C CYS A 55 4.72 14.30 12.50
N ARG A 56 5.43 15.43 12.36
CA ARG A 56 4.86 16.72 11.92
C ARG A 56 4.27 16.62 10.51
N LYS A 57 5.02 16.09 9.56
CA LYS A 57 4.54 15.86 8.17
C LYS A 57 3.31 14.96 8.14
N SER A 58 3.32 13.87 8.90
CA SER A 58 2.16 12.98 9.00
C SER A 58 0.95 13.65 9.66
N ALA A 59 1.14 14.55 10.62
CA ALA A 59 0.02 15.28 11.23
C ALA A 59 -0.65 16.23 10.22
N ILE A 60 0.15 16.93 9.41
CA ILE A 60 -0.34 17.80 8.32
C ILE A 60 -1.10 16.95 7.30
N GLU A 61 -0.47 15.88 6.82
CA GLU A 61 -1.09 14.98 5.86
C GLU A 61 -2.39 14.39 6.39
N ASN A 62 -2.45 13.93 7.64
CA ASN A 62 -3.67 13.40 8.23
C ASN A 62 -4.83 14.42 8.24
N ARG A 63 -4.52 15.72 8.36
CA ARG A 63 -5.53 16.79 8.31
C ARG A 63 -5.95 17.14 6.89
N GLU A 64 -5.04 17.01 5.93
CA GLU A 64 -5.23 17.49 4.57
C GLU A 64 -5.52 16.37 3.57
N ILE A 65 -5.43 15.09 3.95
CA ILE A 65 -5.44 14.00 2.98
C ILE A 65 -6.73 13.95 2.17
N ASP A 66 -7.88 14.16 2.80
CA ASP A 66 -9.17 14.17 2.11
C ASP A 66 -9.25 15.32 1.12
N LEU A 67 -8.67 16.48 1.45
CA LEU A 67 -8.58 17.64 0.58
C LEU A 67 -7.61 17.41 -0.59
N ILE A 68 -6.44 16.81 -0.33
CA ILE A 68 -5.44 16.47 -1.35
C ILE A 68 -6.04 15.46 -2.33
N VAL A 69 -6.70 14.43 -1.81
CA VAL A 69 -7.40 13.41 -2.60
C VAL A 69 -8.52 14.04 -3.42
N ALA A 70 -9.41 14.83 -2.82
CA ALA A 70 -10.51 15.49 -3.52
C ALA A 70 -10.03 16.45 -4.60
N LYS A 71 -9.00 17.27 -4.33
CA LYS A 71 -8.41 18.19 -5.33
C LYS A 71 -7.83 17.42 -6.51
N SER A 72 -7.08 16.37 -6.23
CA SER A 72 -6.45 15.55 -7.27
C SER A 72 -7.50 14.81 -8.08
N GLU A 73 -8.53 14.28 -7.43
CA GLU A 73 -9.62 13.55 -8.06
C GLU A 73 -10.42 14.48 -8.97
N LYS A 74 -10.70 15.70 -8.51
CA LYS A 74 -11.35 16.74 -9.31
C LYS A 74 -10.57 17.02 -10.59
N ILE A 75 -9.25 17.20 -10.51
CA ILE A 75 -8.41 17.44 -11.70
C ILE A 75 -8.49 16.28 -12.69
N ILE A 76 -8.39 15.03 -12.20
CA ILE A 76 -8.48 13.86 -13.07
C ILE A 76 -9.87 13.75 -13.70
N LEU A 77 -10.95 13.94 -12.93
CA LEU A 77 -12.31 13.87 -13.47
C LEU A 77 -12.61 14.97 -14.49
N GLU A 78 -12.15 16.21 -14.24
CA GLU A 78 -12.25 17.33 -15.19
C GLU A 78 -11.57 17.01 -16.53
N LEU A 79 -10.43 16.32 -16.52
CA LEU A 79 -9.71 15.93 -17.74
C LEU A 79 -10.48 14.91 -18.60
N HIS A 80 -11.43 14.20 -18.01
CA HIS A 80 -12.29 13.21 -18.65
C HIS A 80 -13.73 13.70 -18.83
N ASP A 81 -13.98 15.00 -18.65
CA ASP A 81 -15.31 15.61 -18.77
C ASP A 81 -16.37 14.98 -17.82
N TYR A 82 -15.94 14.44 -16.67
CA TYR A 82 -16.85 13.91 -15.65
C TYR A 82 -17.32 14.98 -14.67
N ASP A 83 -18.53 14.80 -14.13
CA ASP A 83 -19.08 15.67 -13.08
C ASP A 83 -18.24 15.61 -11.78
N THR A 84 -17.85 16.78 -11.28
CA THR A 84 -17.06 16.95 -10.05
C THR A 84 -17.78 17.68 -8.94
N THR A 85 -19.08 17.98 -9.09
CA THR A 85 -19.84 18.77 -8.10
C THR A 85 -19.81 18.15 -6.70
N HIS A 86 -19.83 16.82 -6.62
CA HIS A 86 -19.71 16.08 -5.36
C HIS A 86 -18.39 16.33 -4.60
N LEU A 87 -17.32 16.74 -5.29
CA LEU A 87 -16.02 17.04 -4.68
C LEU A 87 -15.90 18.49 -4.18
N ASP A 88 -16.81 19.38 -4.57
CA ASP A 88 -16.80 20.76 -4.09
C ASP A 88 -17.31 20.87 -2.64
N ALA A 89 -18.12 19.90 -2.19
CA ALA A 89 -18.52 19.77 -0.79
C ALA A 89 -17.34 19.45 0.14
N SER A 90 -16.30 18.79 -0.37
CA SER A 90 -15.08 18.45 0.38
C SER A 90 -14.19 19.66 0.71
N ARG A 91 -14.52 20.86 0.19
CA ARG A 91 -13.76 22.11 0.48
C ARG A 91 -13.96 22.61 1.91
N GLN A 92 -15.03 22.19 2.58
CA GLN A 92 -15.22 22.41 3.99
C GLN A 92 -14.65 21.21 4.74
N VAL A 93 -13.32 21.07 4.74
CA VAL A 93 -12.70 20.31 5.83
C VAL A 93 -13.09 21.09 7.07
N TRP A 94 -14.07 20.57 7.81
CA TRP A 94 -14.35 21.06 9.13
C TRP A 94 -13.06 20.85 9.90
N THR A 95 -12.24 21.90 10.00
CA THR A 95 -11.37 22.12 11.13
C THR A 95 -12.29 22.35 12.33
N MET A 96 -13.06 21.32 12.69
CA MET A 96 -13.16 21.06 14.11
C MET A 96 -11.72 20.75 14.47
N ASP A 97 -11.05 21.73 15.06
CA ASP A 97 -9.91 21.49 15.91
C ASP A 97 -10.31 20.36 16.84
N CYS A 98 -10.06 19.11 16.44
CA CYS A 98 -10.22 17.96 17.29
C CYS A 98 -9.04 18.01 18.26
N ASN A 99 -9.21 18.90 19.24
CA ASN A 99 -8.53 19.05 20.50
C ASN A 99 -7.02 18.81 20.44
N GLU A 100 -6.30 19.91 20.23
CA GLU A 100 -4.98 20.14 20.79
C GLU A 100 -4.90 19.51 22.20
N THR A 101 -4.17 18.40 22.33
CA THR A 101 -3.73 17.99 23.65
C THR A 101 -2.79 19.08 24.15
N PHE A 102 -3.15 19.69 25.28
CA PHE A 102 -2.28 20.65 25.96
C PHE A 102 -0.88 20.05 26.15
N SER A 103 0.16 20.79 25.74
CA SER A 103 1.55 20.35 25.93
C SER A 103 1.86 20.27 27.42
N GLU A 104 2.79 19.39 27.81
CA GLU A 104 3.29 19.33 29.20
C GLU A 104 3.80 20.69 29.67
N GLU A 105 4.36 21.48 28.76
CA GLU A 105 4.82 22.84 29.02
C GLU A 105 3.68 23.81 29.35
N TYR A 106 2.54 23.70 28.66
CA TYR A 106 1.32 24.45 29.02
C TYR A 106 0.76 23.97 30.36
N ILE A 107 0.70 22.65 30.60
CA ILE A 107 0.20 22.05 31.84
C ILE A 107 1.06 22.50 33.04
N ASN A 108 2.38 22.59 32.87
CA ASN A 108 3.30 23.07 33.92
C ASN A 108 3.20 24.58 34.14
N ARG A 109 2.77 25.37 33.14
CA ARG A 109 2.59 26.83 33.27
C ARG A 109 1.33 27.25 34.01
N ILE A 110 0.28 26.42 34.02
CA ILE A 110 -1.02 26.78 34.60
C ILE A 110 -1.12 26.52 36.12
N SER A 111 0.00 26.18 36.79
CA SER A 111 0.11 26.08 38.27
C SER A 111 -1.07 25.36 38.95
N LEU A 112 -1.50 24.23 38.39
CA LEU A 112 -2.58 23.43 38.96
C LEU A 112 -2.15 22.81 40.28
N THR A 113 -3.08 22.71 41.23
CA THR A 113 -2.87 21.92 42.45
C THR A 113 -2.73 20.43 42.11
N PRO A 114 -2.13 19.60 42.98
CA PRO A 114 -1.93 18.18 42.70
C PRO A 114 -3.23 17.42 42.36
N ILE A 115 -4.33 17.78 43.02
CA ILE A 115 -5.65 17.17 42.81
C ILE A 115 -6.24 17.57 41.45
N GLU A 116 -6.09 18.83 41.05
CA GLU A 116 -6.54 19.32 39.74
C GLU A 116 -5.72 18.69 38.61
N LEU A 117 -4.41 18.53 38.79
CA LEU A 117 -3.54 17.88 37.82
C LEU A 117 -3.91 16.41 37.61
N GLU A 118 -4.21 15.68 38.68
CA GLU A 118 -4.65 14.29 38.59
C GLU A 118 -6.02 14.18 37.91
N TYR A 119 -6.98 15.01 38.29
CA TYR A 119 -8.30 15.10 37.65
C TYR A 119 -8.18 15.41 36.16
N PHE A 120 -7.32 16.37 35.81
CA PHE A 120 -7.07 16.79 34.44
C PHE A 120 -6.43 15.67 33.60
N LYS A 121 -5.41 14.99 34.13
CA LYS A 121 -4.79 13.80 33.49
C LYS A 121 -5.82 12.68 33.26
N LYS A 122 -6.69 12.42 34.25
CA LYS A 122 -7.76 11.43 34.15
C LYS A 122 -8.80 11.81 33.10
N LYS A 123 -9.20 13.09 33.01
CA LYS A 123 -10.09 13.60 31.97
C LYS A 123 -9.45 13.55 30.58
N GLU A 124 -8.14 13.79 30.45
CA GLU A 124 -7.44 13.64 29.17
C GLU A 124 -7.41 12.18 28.70
N VAL A 125 -7.10 11.25 29.61
CA VAL A 125 -7.21 9.81 29.31
C VAL A 125 -8.64 9.45 28.87
N ALA A 126 -9.67 10.01 29.51
CA ALA A 126 -11.06 9.81 29.09
C ALA A 126 -11.39 10.43 27.71
N ARG A 127 -10.89 11.63 27.38
CA ARG A 127 -11.05 12.23 26.03
C ARG A 127 -10.39 11.37 24.96
N ARG A 128 -9.15 10.91 25.19
CA ARG A 128 -8.45 9.99 24.28
C ARG A 128 -9.20 8.67 24.07
N THR A 129 -9.88 8.20 25.11
CA THR A 129 -10.67 6.96 25.06
C THR A 129 -12.01 7.16 24.35
N ASN A 130 -12.66 8.32 24.51
CA ASN A 130 -13.95 8.64 23.87
C ASN A 130 -13.82 8.96 22.37
N VAL A 131 -12.72 9.58 21.94
CA VAL A 131 -12.41 9.79 20.51
C VAL A 131 -12.26 8.45 19.76
N HIS A 132 -11.95 7.36 20.47
CA HIS A 132 -11.93 6.01 19.91
C HIS A 132 -13.33 5.43 19.65
N THR A 133 -14.36 5.94 20.32
CA THR A 133 -15.74 5.47 20.19
C THR A 133 -16.50 6.20 19.08
N ASP A 134 -16.21 7.49 18.84
CA ASP A 134 -16.94 8.32 17.86
C ASP A 134 -16.53 8.11 16.39
N ILE A 135 -15.39 7.43 16.13
CA ILE A 135 -14.99 7.03 14.78
C ILE A 135 -15.71 5.73 14.33
N LEU A 136 -16.23 4.95 15.29
CA LEU A 136 -16.86 3.66 15.02
C LEU A 136 -18.24 3.71 14.32
N PRO A 137 -19.14 4.68 14.58
CA PRO A 137 -20.47 4.71 13.96
C PRO A 137 -20.43 5.03 12.46
N ALA A 138 -19.50 5.90 12.02
CA ALA A 138 -19.38 6.28 10.61
C ALA A 138 -18.98 5.09 9.70
N ILE A 139 -18.42 4.01 10.27
CA ILE A 139 -17.97 2.83 9.54
C ILE A 139 -19.09 1.77 9.42
N ARG A 140 -20.12 1.80 10.29
CA ARG A 140 -21.07 0.67 10.42
C ARG A 140 -22.31 0.73 9.51
N ASP A 141 -22.73 1.90 9.04
CA ASP A 141 -23.98 2.03 8.24
C ASP A 141 -23.78 2.07 6.72
N ALA A 142 -22.57 1.75 6.24
CA ALA A 142 -22.31 1.68 4.81
C ALA A 142 -22.75 0.32 4.22
N ASN A 143 -24.04 0.18 3.94
CA ASN A 143 -24.48 -0.71 2.86
C ASN A 143 -23.65 -0.36 1.60
N TYR A 144 -22.82 -1.31 1.17
CA TYR A 144 -21.70 -1.19 0.23
C TYR A 144 -22.10 -0.81 -1.21
N ASN A 145 -22.68 0.38 -1.41
CA ASN A 145 -22.84 0.97 -2.74
C ASN A 145 -21.53 1.67 -3.13
N PHE A 146 -20.63 0.91 -3.75
CA PHE A 146 -19.38 1.36 -4.39
C PHE A 146 -19.52 2.52 -5.40
N PHE A 147 -20.73 2.97 -5.69
CA PHE A 147 -21.07 3.53 -6.99
C PHE A 147 -21.18 5.05 -7.09
N LYS A 148 -21.21 5.84 -6.00
CA LYS A 148 -21.41 7.30 -6.18
C LYS A 148 -20.39 8.23 -5.55
N ASN A 149 -19.91 8.03 -4.32
CA ASN A 149 -19.18 9.11 -3.61
C ASN A 149 -17.85 8.70 -2.95
N ARG A 150 -17.24 7.57 -3.33
CA ARG A 150 -15.97 7.15 -2.70
C ARG A 150 -14.74 7.59 -3.49
N PRO A 151 -13.74 8.19 -2.80
CA PRO A 151 -12.51 8.61 -3.45
C PRO A 151 -11.79 7.41 -4.06
N PHE A 152 -11.33 7.58 -5.30
CA PHE A 152 -10.62 6.52 -6.00
C PHE A 152 -9.13 6.78 -6.15
N LEU A 153 -8.64 7.97 -5.80
CA LEU A 153 -7.23 8.30 -5.76
C LEU A 153 -6.68 8.14 -4.33
N PRO A 154 -6.16 6.97 -3.94
CA PRO A 154 -5.51 6.80 -2.64
C PRO A 154 -4.14 7.51 -2.65
N LEU A 155 -4.13 8.81 -2.42
CA LEU A 155 -2.91 9.61 -2.23
C LEU A 155 -2.38 9.55 -0.79
N ALA A 156 -2.98 8.73 0.06
CA ALA A 156 -2.54 8.60 1.44
C ALA A 156 -1.14 7.98 1.50
N SER A 157 -0.26 8.56 2.32
CA SER A 157 1.02 7.98 2.61
C SER A 157 0.89 6.62 3.30
N SER A 158 2.00 5.89 3.29
CA SER A 158 2.19 4.73 4.13
C SER A 158 1.96 5.06 5.61
N THR A 159 2.41 6.22 6.09
CA THR A 159 2.30 6.60 7.50
C THR A 159 0.86 6.82 7.92
N TRP A 160 0.07 7.49 7.08
CA TRP A 160 -1.37 7.63 7.29
C TRP A 160 -2.04 6.27 7.33
N THR A 161 -1.76 5.43 6.32
CA THR A 161 -2.37 4.11 6.20
C THR A 161 -2.06 3.25 7.41
N GLU A 162 -0.79 3.21 7.85
CA GLU A 162 -0.37 2.48 9.05
C GLU A 162 -1.18 2.89 10.28
N LYS A 163 -1.30 4.20 10.54
CA LYS A 163 -2.04 4.72 11.71
C LYS A 163 -3.52 4.34 11.70
N VAL A 164 -4.18 4.44 10.54
CA VAL A 164 -5.60 4.11 10.42
C VAL A 164 -5.81 2.60 10.52
N VAL A 165 -4.95 1.82 9.86
CA VAL A 165 -5.02 0.35 9.83
C VAL A 165 -4.80 -0.27 11.21
N GLN A 166 -3.93 0.32 12.05
CA GLN A 166 -3.75 -0.13 13.43
C GLN A 166 -5.06 -0.07 14.25
N ARG A 167 -5.94 0.90 13.98
CA ARG A 167 -7.24 1.04 14.67
C ARG A 167 -8.26 -0.04 14.29
N ILE A 168 -8.05 -0.68 13.15
CA ILE A 168 -8.87 -1.77 12.62
C ILE A 168 -8.11 -3.11 12.66
N HIS A 169 -7.22 -3.28 13.64
CA HIS A 169 -6.50 -4.53 13.90
C HIS A 169 -5.79 -5.10 12.66
N ASN A 170 -5.14 -4.24 11.88
CA ASN A 170 -4.41 -4.61 10.67
C ASN A 170 -5.28 -5.12 9.50
N GLN A 171 -6.60 -4.94 9.55
CA GLN A 171 -7.53 -5.42 8.53
C GLN A 171 -7.80 -4.35 7.46
N VAL A 172 -6.80 -4.09 6.60
CA VAL A 172 -6.85 -3.00 5.60
C VAL A 172 -8.09 -3.05 4.69
N TRP A 173 -8.61 -4.25 4.41
CA TRP A 173 -9.83 -4.45 3.62
C TRP A 173 -11.13 -3.97 4.32
N LYS A 174 -11.06 -3.51 5.58
CA LYS A 174 -12.17 -2.85 6.28
C LYS A 174 -12.21 -1.33 6.11
N LEU A 175 -11.21 -0.76 5.43
CA LEU A 175 -11.26 0.65 5.06
C LEU A 175 -12.37 0.91 4.04
N ASP A 176 -12.77 2.17 3.96
CA ASP A 176 -13.79 2.66 3.05
C ASP A 176 -13.38 2.55 1.57
N THR A 177 -12.09 2.48 1.27
CA THR A 177 -11.60 2.21 -0.09
C THR A 177 -10.61 1.06 -0.14
N PHE A 178 -10.79 0.22 -1.16
CA PHE A 178 -9.89 -0.88 -1.49
C PHE A 178 -8.57 -0.40 -2.11
N ASN A 179 -8.46 0.90 -2.39
CA ASN A 179 -7.34 1.44 -3.15
C ASN A 179 -6.11 1.74 -2.26
N TYR A 180 -6.25 1.82 -0.93
CA TYR A 180 -5.09 1.97 -0.05
C TYR A 180 -4.13 0.78 -0.19
N THR A 181 -2.85 1.06 -0.39
CA THR A 181 -1.78 0.05 -0.29
C THR A 181 -1.33 -0.07 1.14
N THR A 182 -0.92 -1.27 1.53
CA THR A 182 -0.29 -1.44 2.83
C THR A 182 1.02 -0.66 2.92
N PRO A 183 1.43 -0.25 4.14
CA PRO A 183 2.60 0.59 4.35
C PRO A 183 3.90 -0.22 4.30
N ILE A 184 4.06 -1.05 3.27
CA ILE A 184 5.19 -1.96 3.09
C ILE A 184 6.00 -1.49 1.88
N SER A 185 7.22 -1.06 2.14
CA SER A 185 8.13 -0.62 1.08
C SER A 185 8.62 -1.79 0.23
N VAL A 186 9.05 -1.50 -1.01
CA VAL A 186 9.70 -2.49 -1.87
C VAL A 186 10.90 -3.14 -1.18
N HIS A 187 11.71 -2.35 -0.46
CA HIS A 187 12.86 -2.85 0.28
C HIS A 187 12.46 -3.81 1.41
N ALA A 188 11.33 -3.57 2.08
CA ALA A 188 10.81 -4.48 3.10
C ALA A 188 10.37 -5.81 2.48
N TYR A 189 9.62 -5.77 1.37
CA TYR A 189 9.27 -6.99 0.62
C TYR A 189 10.51 -7.78 0.20
N ALA A 190 11.50 -7.09 -0.36
CA ALA A 190 12.72 -7.72 -0.81
C ALA A 190 13.56 -8.32 0.31
N ALA A 191 13.68 -7.62 1.44
CA ALA A 191 14.39 -8.14 2.61
C ALA A 191 13.69 -9.41 3.14
N LEU A 192 12.36 -9.38 3.26
CA LEU A 192 11.56 -10.50 3.75
C LEU A 192 11.61 -11.72 2.83
N ALA A 193 11.61 -11.51 1.51
CA ALA A 193 11.68 -12.57 0.50
C ALA A 193 13.11 -12.90 0.05
N ARG A 194 14.13 -12.26 0.64
CA ARG A 194 15.56 -12.44 0.31
C ARG A 194 15.86 -12.26 -1.18
N LEU A 195 15.31 -11.23 -1.79
CA LEU A 195 15.50 -10.91 -3.20
C LEU A 195 16.87 -10.30 -3.45
N CYS A 196 17.46 -10.58 -4.62
CA CYS A 196 18.71 -9.99 -5.06
C CYS A 196 18.52 -8.71 -5.91
N ALA A 197 19.62 -8.05 -6.27
CA ALA A 197 19.59 -6.88 -7.14
C ALA A 197 18.96 -7.18 -8.52
N ASP A 198 19.23 -8.37 -9.08
CA ASP A 198 18.65 -8.79 -10.36
C ASP A 198 17.12 -8.98 -10.25
N ASP A 199 16.63 -9.54 -9.13
CA ASP A 199 15.20 -9.65 -8.86
C ASP A 199 14.54 -8.25 -8.87
N PHE A 200 15.19 -7.24 -8.29
CA PHE A 200 14.73 -5.84 -8.31
C PHE A 200 14.70 -5.26 -9.72
N GLU A 201 15.78 -5.41 -10.48
CA GLU A 201 15.88 -4.83 -11.83
C GLU A 201 14.89 -5.50 -12.78
N ASN A 202 14.68 -6.80 -12.64
CA ASN A 202 13.64 -7.54 -13.33
C ASN A 202 12.25 -7.02 -12.96
N CYS A 203 11.99 -6.75 -11.67
CA CYS A 203 10.72 -6.17 -11.24
C CYS A 203 10.49 -4.75 -11.79
N ARG A 204 11.52 -3.90 -11.80
CA ARG A 204 11.44 -2.56 -12.42
C ARG A 204 11.17 -2.69 -13.91
N THR A 205 11.91 -3.54 -14.60
CA THR A 205 11.73 -3.83 -16.03
C THR A 205 10.34 -4.35 -16.34
N ALA A 206 9.80 -5.27 -15.53
CA ALA A 206 8.43 -5.75 -15.70
C ALA A 206 7.38 -4.67 -15.43
N ALA A 207 7.55 -3.85 -14.39
CA ALA A 207 6.69 -2.70 -14.12
C ALA A 207 6.71 -1.71 -15.28
N ARG A 208 7.90 -1.47 -15.85
CA ARG A 208 8.11 -0.65 -17.04
C ARG A 208 7.53 -1.29 -18.30
N ASN A 209 7.36 -2.59 -18.37
CA ASN A 209 6.75 -3.22 -19.54
C ASN A 209 5.26 -3.47 -19.35
N GLY A 210 4.67 -3.01 -18.24
CA GLY A 210 3.29 -3.34 -17.88
C GLY A 210 3.05 -4.85 -17.83
N THR A 211 4.09 -5.63 -17.54
CA THR A 211 4.03 -7.10 -17.62
C THR A 211 3.38 -7.67 -16.38
N ASP A 212 2.28 -8.40 -16.58
CA ASP A 212 1.69 -9.20 -15.52
C ASP A 212 2.52 -10.46 -15.26
N TYR A 213 2.78 -10.78 -13.99
CA TYR A 213 3.55 -11.97 -13.59
C TYR A 213 2.72 -13.25 -13.70
N PHE A 214 1.39 -13.11 -13.58
CA PHE A 214 0.46 -14.21 -13.75
C PHE A 214 -0.26 -14.05 -15.08
N PRO A 215 -0.33 -15.11 -15.91
CA PRO A 215 -0.97 -15.03 -17.21
C PRO A 215 -2.41 -14.56 -17.06
N ALA A 216 -2.84 -13.67 -17.96
CA ALA A 216 -4.22 -13.26 -18.05
C ALA A 216 -5.08 -14.51 -18.36
N GLY A 217 -5.83 -14.98 -17.37
CA GLY A 217 -6.57 -16.23 -17.47
C GLY A 217 -7.45 -16.50 -16.27
N ARG A 218 -8.33 -17.50 -16.39
CA ARG A 218 -9.20 -17.95 -15.28
C ARG A 218 -8.45 -18.80 -14.25
N ASN A 219 -7.27 -19.28 -14.60
CA ASN A 219 -6.45 -20.14 -13.77
C ASN A 219 -5.62 -19.25 -12.84
N GLY A 220 -6.11 -19.06 -11.62
CA GLY A 220 -5.33 -18.38 -10.59
C GLY A 220 -4.14 -19.25 -10.17
N LEU A 221 -3.10 -18.62 -9.64
CA LEU A 221 -1.98 -19.32 -9.03
C LEU A 221 -2.43 -19.93 -7.69
N ASP A 222 -2.26 -21.24 -7.55
CA ASP A 222 -2.29 -21.90 -6.25
C ASP A 222 -0.90 -21.76 -5.60
N ALA A 223 -0.78 -20.85 -4.64
CA ALA A 223 0.43 -20.68 -3.83
C ALA A 223 0.23 -21.18 -2.39
N ASP A 224 -0.66 -22.15 -2.21
CA ASP A 224 -0.96 -22.78 -0.92
C ASP A 224 -1.30 -21.78 0.19
N PHE A 225 -2.12 -20.77 -0.15
CA PHE A 225 -2.59 -19.80 0.84
C PHE A 225 -3.48 -20.49 1.87
N PRO A 226 -3.39 -20.09 3.16
CA PRO A 226 -4.35 -20.55 4.14
C PRO A 226 -5.76 -20.11 3.71
N PRO A 227 -6.79 -20.94 3.99
CA PRO A 227 -8.18 -20.52 3.89
C PRO A 227 -8.41 -19.16 4.58
N LEU A 228 -9.19 -18.29 3.93
CA LEU A 228 -9.39 -16.92 4.43
C LEU A 228 -10.20 -16.91 5.74
N ASP A 229 -11.02 -17.91 6.00
CA ASP A 229 -11.79 -18.06 7.25
C ASP A 229 -10.92 -18.31 8.49
N LYS A 230 -9.74 -18.94 8.31
CA LYS A 230 -8.73 -19.09 9.37
C LYS A 230 -8.14 -17.75 9.79
N LEU A 231 -8.13 -16.78 8.87
CA LEU A 231 -7.58 -15.45 9.10
C LEU A 231 -8.66 -14.50 9.63
N GLU A 232 -9.87 -14.57 9.09
CA GLU A 232 -11.01 -13.79 9.55
C GLU A 232 -12.31 -14.58 9.45
N ARG A 233 -13.03 -14.67 10.59
CA ARG A 233 -14.35 -15.31 10.64
C ARG A 233 -15.31 -14.69 9.64
N GLY A 234 -16.07 -15.54 8.94
CA GLY A 234 -17.04 -15.15 7.92
C GLY A 234 -16.46 -15.02 6.50
N LYS A 235 -15.14 -15.18 6.33
CA LYS A 235 -14.53 -15.35 5.01
C LYS A 235 -14.69 -16.78 4.49
N CYS A 236 -14.28 -16.99 3.25
CA CYS A 236 -14.41 -18.28 2.57
C CYS A 236 -13.49 -19.36 3.20
N PRO A 237 -14.00 -20.58 3.47
CA PRO A 237 -13.24 -21.68 4.06
C PRO A 237 -12.38 -22.47 3.07
N ARG A 238 -12.49 -22.16 1.77
CA ARG A 238 -11.63 -22.77 0.75
C ARG A 238 -10.35 -21.98 0.59
N LYS A 239 -9.27 -22.70 0.21
CA LYS A 239 -8.01 -22.08 -0.19
C LYS A 239 -8.28 -21.10 -1.34
N PRO A 240 -7.89 -19.83 -1.20
CA PRO A 240 -8.03 -18.88 -2.29
C PRO A 240 -6.98 -19.13 -3.37
N LEU A 241 -7.33 -18.79 -4.61
CA LEU A 241 -6.35 -18.70 -5.69
C LEU A 241 -5.92 -17.24 -5.84
N LEU A 242 -4.66 -17.05 -6.21
CA LEU A 242 -4.11 -15.72 -6.47
C LEU A 242 -4.29 -15.35 -7.94
N TYR A 243 -4.75 -14.14 -8.15
CA TYR A 243 -4.90 -13.50 -9.45
C TYR A 243 -4.15 -12.19 -9.46
N GLN A 244 -3.90 -11.65 -10.65
CA GLN A 244 -3.40 -10.31 -10.83
C GLN A 244 -4.41 -9.52 -11.64
N LYS A 245 -4.68 -8.29 -11.19
CA LYS A 245 -5.65 -7.43 -11.86
C LYS A 245 -5.05 -6.98 -13.19
N GLY A 246 -5.64 -7.43 -14.30
CA GLY A 246 -5.17 -7.01 -15.62
C GLY A 246 -5.24 -5.50 -15.81
N ILE A 247 -4.35 -4.99 -16.65
CA ILE A 247 -4.34 -3.58 -17.06
C ILE A 247 -5.53 -3.36 -18.01
N PRO A 248 -6.51 -2.51 -17.66
CA PRO A 248 -7.65 -2.25 -18.54
C PRO A 248 -7.16 -1.63 -19.86
N LYS A 249 -7.76 -2.07 -20.97
CA LYS A 249 -7.63 -1.36 -22.25
C LYS A 249 -8.44 -0.08 -22.09
N PHE A 250 -7.82 1.07 -22.35
CA PHE A 250 -8.38 2.44 -22.31
C PHE A 250 -9.71 2.61 -21.55
N PRO A 251 -9.73 3.28 -20.39
CA PRO A 251 -10.95 3.40 -19.62
C PRO A 251 -12.03 4.13 -20.42
N SER A 252 -13.10 3.43 -20.80
CA SER A 252 -14.23 4.01 -21.52
C SER A 252 -15.23 4.70 -20.58
N ASP A 253 -15.13 4.43 -19.28
CA ASP A 253 -15.96 5.02 -18.25
C ASP A 253 -15.18 5.26 -16.94
N LEU A 254 -15.82 5.95 -15.99
CA LEU A 254 -15.26 6.21 -14.66
C LEU A 254 -14.94 4.92 -13.90
N VAL A 255 -15.72 3.86 -14.09
CA VAL A 255 -15.51 2.58 -13.39
C VAL A 255 -14.20 1.94 -13.83
N GLU A 256 -13.85 2.02 -15.11
CA GLU A 256 -12.58 1.55 -15.66
C GLU A 256 -11.40 2.42 -15.24
N LEU A 257 -11.59 3.74 -15.18
CA LEU A 257 -10.57 4.66 -14.64
C LEU A 257 -10.25 4.34 -13.17
N LYS A 258 -11.27 4.01 -12.37
CA LYS A 258 -11.10 3.54 -10.98
C LYS A 258 -10.34 2.21 -10.91
N LYS A 259 -10.57 1.28 -11.85
CA LYS A 259 -9.85 -0.01 -11.91
C LYS A 259 -8.36 0.16 -12.21
N LEU A 260 -8.00 1.17 -13.00
CA LEU A 260 -6.62 1.44 -13.41
C LEU A 260 -5.67 1.59 -12.21
N ARG A 261 -6.14 2.10 -11.07
CA ARG A 261 -5.35 2.29 -9.83
C ARG A 261 -4.88 0.99 -9.19
N ASN A 262 -5.56 -0.10 -9.47
CA ASN A 262 -5.19 -1.43 -8.98
C ASN A 262 -4.69 -2.32 -10.12
N ALA A 263 -4.39 -1.77 -11.30
CA ALA A 263 -3.81 -2.54 -12.39
C ALA A 263 -2.46 -3.13 -11.97
N GLY A 264 -2.24 -4.41 -12.27
CA GLY A 264 -1.11 -5.20 -11.82
C GLY A 264 -1.20 -5.68 -10.37
N ARG A 265 -2.18 -5.24 -9.57
CA ARG A 265 -2.25 -5.59 -8.14
C ARG A 265 -2.65 -7.05 -7.94
N PRO A 266 -1.86 -7.85 -7.20
CA PRO A 266 -2.24 -9.23 -6.87
C PRO A 266 -3.40 -9.27 -5.86
N PHE A 267 -4.34 -10.18 -6.07
CA PHE A 267 -5.48 -10.41 -5.19
C PHE A 267 -5.86 -11.88 -5.06
N LEU A 268 -6.39 -12.23 -3.91
CA LEU A 268 -6.87 -13.55 -3.55
C LEU A 268 -8.35 -13.63 -3.84
N LYS A 269 -8.78 -14.66 -4.55
CA LYS A 269 -10.18 -14.92 -4.85
C LYS A 269 -10.53 -16.35 -4.45
N CYS A 270 -11.64 -16.49 -3.72
CA CYS A 270 -12.18 -17.79 -3.37
C CYS A 270 -12.81 -18.46 -4.60
N PRO A 271 -12.59 -19.78 -4.82
CA PRO A 271 -13.17 -20.50 -5.94
C PRO A 271 -14.64 -20.92 -5.72
N CYS A 272 -15.23 -20.69 -4.55
CA CYS A 272 -16.62 -21.03 -4.28
C CYS A 272 -17.59 -20.19 -5.11
N PRO A 273 -18.64 -20.81 -5.69
CA PRO A 273 -19.80 -20.09 -6.20
C PRO A 273 -20.40 -19.18 -5.11
N GLY A 274 -20.74 -17.94 -5.44
CA GLY A 274 -21.30 -16.95 -4.52
C GLY A 274 -20.27 -16.14 -3.72
N CYS A 275 -18.98 -16.53 -3.72
CA CYS A 275 -17.91 -15.77 -3.08
C CYS A 275 -17.23 -14.77 -4.03
N GLU A 276 -17.73 -14.58 -5.26
CA GLU A 276 -17.03 -13.86 -6.32
C GLU A 276 -16.81 -12.37 -5.99
N LYS A 277 -17.66 -11.81 -5.14
CA LYS A 277 -17.59 -10.41 -4.70
C LYS A 277 -16.57 -10.19 -3.58
N ASN A 278 -16.11 -11.25 -2.91
CA ASN A 278 -15.25 -11.18 -1.73
C ASN A 278 -13.81 -11.56 -2.08
N PHE A 279 -13.10 -10.70 -2.82
CA PHE A 279 -11.66 -10.83 -2.99
C PHE A 279 -10.90 -10.09 -1.87
N THR A 280 -9.61 -10.36 -1.71
CA THR A 280 -8.74 -9.63 -0.77
C THR A 280 -7.40 -9.35 -1.45
N TRP A 281 -6.93 -8.10 -1.42
CA TRP A 281 -5.64 -7.77 -2.00
C TRP A 281 -4.52 -8.50 -1.26
N PHE A 282 -3.53 -9.00 -2.00
CA PHE A 282 -2.43 -9.75 -1.41
C PHE A 282 -1.65 -8.92 -0.38
N ASP A 283 -1.37 -7.66 -0.68
CA ASP A 283 -0.66 -6.78 0.26
C ASP A 283 -1.46 -6.56 1.54
N HIS A 284 -2.79 -6.48 1.46
CA HIS A 284 -3.65 -6.41 2.64
C HIS A 284 -3.57 -7.67 3.49
N LEU A 285 -3.63 -8.86 2.85
CA LEU A 285 -3.41 -10.13 3.54
C LEU A 285 -2.03 -10.14 4.21
N PHE A 286 -1.00 -9.77 3.46
CA PHE A 286 0.39 -9.82 3.90
C PHE A 286 0.60 -8.96 5.14
N TRP A 287 0.06 -7.74 5.15
CA TRP A 287 0.09 -6.87 6.33
C TRP A 287 -0.65 -7.46 7.52
N PHE A 288 -1.84 -8.04 7.30
CA PHE A 288 -2.58 -8.71 8.35
C PHE A 288 -1.81 -9.88 8.96
N VAL A 289 -1.19 -10.72 8.13
CA VAL A 289 -0.38 -11.87 8.57
C VAL A 289 0.81 -11.41 9.41
N ILE A 290 1.52 -10.35 9.01
CA ILE A 290 2.62 -9.79 9.82
C ILE A 290 2.13 -9.41 11.23
N GLY A 291 0.95 -8.81 11.33
CA GLY A 291 0.37 -8.44 12.63
C GLY A 291 -0.27 -9.57 13.42
N ASN A 292 -0.42 -10.77 12.84
CA ASN A 292 -1.19 -11.89 13.37
C ASN A 292 -0.55 -13.25 12.98
N LEU A 293 0.74 -13.43 13.25
CA LEU A 293 1.50 -14.63 12.85
C LEU A 293 0.92 -15.92 13.43
N ASP A 294 0.27 -15.84 14.59
CA ASP A 294 -0.46 -16.94 15.24
C ASP A 294 -1.60 -17.50 14.38
N LYS A 295 -2.11 -16.72 13.43
CA LYS A 295 -3.13 -17.17 12.47
C LYS A 295 -2.55 -17.96 11.31
N LEU A 296 -1.27 -17.74 10.99
CA LEU A 296 -0.57 -18.45 9.93
C LEU A 296 -0.10 -19.82 10.43
N ASP A 297 0.54 -19.84 11.59
CA ASP A 297 0.97 -21.07 12.26
C ASP A 297 0.63 -21.01 13.76
N PRO A 298 -0.55 -21.53 14.16
CA PRO A 298 -0.96 -21.57 15.57
C PRO A 298 -0.08 -22.46 16.45
N LEU A 299 0.75 -23.33 15.85
CA LEU A 299 1.63 -24.24 16.57
C LEU A 299 3.03 -23.66 16.78
N ALA A 300 3.32 -22.49 16.19
CA ALA A 300 4.59 -21.82 16.38
C ALA A 300 4.81 -21.51 17.88
N PRO A 301 5.91 -21.96 18.49
CA PRO A 301 6.13 -21.80 19.93
C PRO A 301 6.45 -20.35 20.34
N SER A 302 6.68 -19.45 19.37
CA SER A 302 6.90 -18.02 19.60
C SER A 302 6.65 -17.22 18.32
N GLU A 303 6.42 -15.91 18.46
CA GLU A 303 6.32 -14.96 17.32
C GLU A 303 7.59 -14.97 16.45
N ARG A 304 8.77 -15.20 17.05
CA ARG A 304 10.04 -15.30 16.32
C ARG A 304 10.05 -16.51 15.38
N ILE A 305 9.62 -17.68 15.86
CA ILE A 305 9.52 -18.87 15.00
C ILE A 305 8.43 -18.65 13.94
N GLY A 306 7.28 -18.10 14.30
CA GLY A 306 6.22 -17.77 13.34
C GLY A 306 6.69 -16.83 12.23
N MET A 307 7.52 -15.83 12.56
CA MET A 307 8.14 -14.95 11.55
C MET A 307 9.15 -15.67 10.66
N LEU A 308 9.95 -16.59 11.21
CA LEU A 308 10.89 -17.39 10.41
C LEU A 308 10.14 -18.31 9.43
N GLU A 309 9.10 -19.00 9.88
CA GLU A 309 8.24 -19.82 9.02
C GLU A 309 7.54 -18.98 7.95
N PHE A 310 7.04 -17.79 8.33
CA PHE A 310 6.49 -16.85 7.37
C PHE A 310 7.54 -16.46 6.31
N GLN A 311 8.75 -16.08 6.72
CA GLN A 311 9.86 -15.80 5.81
C GLN A 311 10.21 -17.00 4.92
N VAL A 312 10.05 -18.24 5.42
CA VAL A 312 10.19 -19.47 4.62
C VAL A 312 9.21 -19.48 3.45
N LEU A 313 7.94 -19.21 3.69
CA LEU A 313 6.94 -19.10 2.63
C LEU A 313 7.33 -18.00 1.63
N LEU A 314 7.78 -16.83 2.10
CA LEU A 314 8.11 -15.69 1.26
C LEU A 314 9.26 -15.95 0.29
N HIS A 315 10.28 -16.71 0.68
CA HIS A 315 11.41 -17.03 -0.20
C HIS A 315 11.19 -18.29 -1.04
N THR A 316 10.16 -19.09 -0.73
CA THR A 316 9.81 -20.31 -1.47
C THR A 316 8.49 -20.12 -2.23
N THR A 317 7.39 -20.66 -1.70
CA THR A 317 6.07 -20.76 -2.33
C THR A 317 5.53 -19.40 -2.75
N TRP A 318 5.78 -18.35 -1.96
CA TRP A 318 5.24 -17.01 -2.21
C TRP A 318 6.24 -16.09 -2.93
N LYS A 319 7.45 -16.54 -3.30
CA LYS A 319 8.46 -15.68 -3.96
C LYS A 319 7.90 -14.99 -5.20
N LYS A 320 7.21 -15.74 -6.08
CA LYS A 320 6.57 -15.17 -7.28
C LYS A 320 5.50 -14.13 -6.96
N VAL A 321 4.79 -14.32 -5.86
CA VAL A 321 3.75 -13.41 -5.38
C VAL A 321 4.36 -12.09 -4.90
N ILE A 322 5.49 -12.18 -4.19
CA ILE A 322 6.24 -11.00 -3.74
C ILE A 322 6.79 -10.21 -4.92
N LEU A 323 7.35 -10.89 -5.94
CA LEU A 323 7.81 -10.23 -7.16
C LEU A 323 6.66 -9.47 -7.85
N ALA A 324 5.50 -10.11 -8.04
CA ALA A 324 4.31 -9.47 -8.61
C ALA A 324 3.84 -8.26 -7.79
N GLN A 325 3.90 -8.35 -6.46
CA GLN A 325 3.54 -7.25 -5.57
C GLN A 325 4.52 -6.08 -5.67
N ILE A 326 5.82 -6.35 -5.79
CA ILE A 326 6.84 -5.30 -6.00
C ILE A 326 6.63 -4.59 -7.34
N VAL A 327 6.33 -5.34 -8.40
CA VAL A 327 6.04 -4.79 -9.72
C VAL A 327 4.84 -3.85 -9.66
N PHE A 328 3.77 -4.26 -8.98
CA PHE A 328 2.63 -3.37 -8.74
C PHE A 328 3.02 -2.09 -7.99
N ILE A 329 3.89 -2.16 -6.98
CA ILE A 329 4.34 -0.96 -6.23
C ILE A 329 5.11 -0.02 -7.16
N PHE A 330 6.04 -0.54 -7.98
CA PHE A 330 6.74 0.29 -8.96
C PHE A 330 5.79 0.89 -10.00
N MET A 331 4.85 0.11 -10.54
CA MET A 331 3.81 0.63 -11.43
C MET A 331 3.07 1.78 -10.75
N ARG A 332 2.60 1.59 -9.52
CA ARG A 332 1.90 2.63 -8.75
C ARG A 332 2.76 3.86 -8.50
N GLU A 333 4.06 3.72 -8.23
CA GLU A 333 4.99 4.85 -8.12
C GLU A 333 5.06 5.66 -9.41
N TYR A 334 5.18 5.00 -10.57
CA TYR A 334 5.14 5.68 -11.87
C TYR A 334 3.79 6.38 -12.11
N MET A 335 2.67 5.71 -11.78
CA MET A 335 1.34 6.29 -11.88
C MET A 335 1.19 7.56 -11.01
N LEU A 336 1.72 7.54 -9.79
CA LEU A 336 1.68 8.69 -8.88
C LEU A 336 2.55 9.84 -9.39
N LYS A 337 3.74 9.56 -9.93
CA LYS A 337 4.58 10.58 -10.58
C LYS A 337 3.83 11.27 -11.73
N ILE A 338 3.15 10.51 -12.57
CA ILE A 338 2.33 11.05 -13.67
C ILE A 338 1.19 11.93 -13.11
N ILE A 339 0.45 11.46 -12.11
CA ILE A 339 -0.59 12.27 -11.47
C ILE A 339 0.00 13.59 -10.94
N HIS A 340 1.13 13.55 -10.26
CA HIS A 340 1.76 14.77 -9.72
C HIS A 340 2.11 15.78 -10.82
N LEU A 341 2.59 15.30 -11.97
CA LEU A 341 2.84 16.15 -13.13
C LEU A 341 1.55 16.77 -13.69
N VAL A 342 0.49 15.95 -13.82
CA VAL A 342 -0.83 16.40 -14.29
C VAL A 342 -1.48 17.42 -13.34
N ILE A 343 -1.36 17.21 -12.02
CA ILE A 343 -1.83 18.16 -11.02
C ILE A 343 -1.08 19.50 -11.13
N ARG A 344 0.24 19.45 -11.33
CA ARG A 344 1.08 20.63 -11.45
C ARG A 344 0.83 21.40 -12.76
N ASN A 345 0.58 20.68 -13.84
CA ASN A 345 0.27 21.23 -15.15
C ASN A 345 -0.87 20.44 -15.81
N LYS A 346 -2.10 20.97 -15.71
CA LYS A 346 -3.29 20.33 -16.31
C LYS A 346 -3.22 20.20 -17.84
N ARG A 347 -2.33 20.97 -18.49
CA ARG A 347 -2.15 20.98 -19.94
C ARG A 347 -0.94 20.16 -20.39
N ILE A 348 -0.30 19.43 -19.47
CA ILE A 348 0.87 18.63 -19.80
C ILE A 348 0.53 17.60 -20.87
N THR A 349 1.31 17.55 -21.94
CA THR A 349 1.10 16.56 -23.00
C THR A 349 1.71 15.22 -22.60
N THR A 350 1.35 14.17 -23.35
CA THR A 350 1.97 12.86 -23.14
C THR A 350 3.46 12.90 -23.43
N GLU A 351 3.87 13.59 -24.50
CA GLU A 351 5.26 13.80 -24.93
C GLU A 351 6.08 14.52 -23.86
N GLU A 352 5.50 15.55 -23.23
CA GLU A 352 6.14 16.26 -22.13
C GLU A 352 6.35 15.35 -20.91
N ILE A 353 5.38 14.49 -20.57
CA ILE A 353 5.55 13.48 -19.51
C ILE A 353 6.68 12.50 -19.84
N ILE A 354 6.76 12.03 -21.09
CA ILE A 354 7.86 11.14 -21.54
C ILE A 354 9.21 11.86 -21.39
N GLY A 355 9.25 13.14 -21.71
CA GLY A 355 10.46 13.96 -21.68
C GLY A 355 10.97 14.29 -20.29
N TYR A 356 10.24 14.01 -19.21
CA TYR A 356 10.72 14.24 -17.84
C TYR A 356 11.88 13.32 -17.50
N GLU A 357 12.90 13.85 -16.82
CA GLU A 357 14.12 13.12 -16.45
C GLU A 357 13.83 11.80 -15.71
N SER A 358 12.81 11.78 -14.85
CA SER A 358 12.36 10.57 -14.15
C SER A 358 11.81 9.46 -15.05
N PHE A 359 11.65 9.72 -16.34
CA PHE A 359 11.13 8.82 -17.37
C PHE A 359 12.05 8.69 -18.60
N LYS A 360 13.09 9.52 -18.75
CA LYS A 360 14.00 9.50 -19.91
C LYS A 360 14.75 8.18 -20.08
N GLU A 361 15.04 7.50 -18.99
CA GLU A 361 15.75 6.22 -18.98
C GLU A 361 14.79 5.02 -19.05
N GLU A 362 13.47 5.26 -19.18
CA GLU A 362 12.45 4.26 -18.88
C GLU A 362 11.61 3.85 -20.11
N PRO A 363 11.75 2.62 -20.65
CA PRO A 363 10.98 2.12 -21.80
C PRO A 363 9.45 2.08 -21.60
N PHE A 364 8.97 2.23 -20.36
CA PHE A 364 7.54 2.25 -19.99
C PHE A 364 6.71 3.21 -20.80
N VAL A 365 7.26 4.39 -21.06
CA VAL A 365 6.49 5.44 -21.67
C VAL A 365 6.38 5.27 -23.18
N LEU A 366 7.27 4.51 -23.81
CA LEU A 366 7.30 4.35 -25.27
C LEU A 366 6.45 3.19 -25.80
N LYS A 367 6.25 2.11 -25.02
CA LYS A 367 5.45 0.95 -25.47
C LYS A 367 4.08 0.82 -24.82
N ASP A 368 3.92 1.29 -23.58
CA ASP A 368 2.64 1.25 -22.87
C ASP A 368 2.20 2.65 -22.41
N LEU A 369 2.14 3.56 -23.39
CA LEU A 369 1.41 4.83 -23.33
C LEU A 369 -0.01 4.68 -22.77
N LYS A 370 -0.56 3.45 -22.74
CA LYS A 370 -1.87 3.10 -22.21
C LYS A 370 -2.19 3.77 -20.88
N PHE A 371 -1.26 3.85 -19.92
CA PHE A 371 -1.57 4.51 -18.65
C PHE A 371 -1.63 6.04 -18.78
N THR A 372 -0.64 6.64 -19.44
CA THR A 372 -0.60 8.10 -19.64
C THR A 372 -1.77 8.56 -20.52
N THR A 373 -2.06 7.86 -21.60
CA THR A 373 -3.21 8.12 -22.48
C THR A 373 -4.54 7.80 -21.78
N ALA A 374 -4.59 6.81 -20.90
CA ALA A 374 -5.77 6.57 -20.06
C ALA A 374 -6.03 7.68 -19.04
N LEU A 375 -5.01 8.49 -18.68
CA LEU A 375 -5.17 9.66 -17.81
C LEU A 375 -5.36 10.97 -18.58
N LEU A 376 -4.95 11.01 -19.85
CA LEU A 376 -4.97 12.19 -20.71
C LEU A 376 -5.77 11.86 -21.99
N PRO A 377 -7.11 11.78 -21.92
CA PRO A 377 -7.93 11.35 -23.06
C PRO A 377 -7.79 12.28 -24.28
N ASN A 378 -7.51 13.57 -24.03
CA ASN A 378 -7.40 14.62 -25.04
C ASN A 378 -6.00 14.73 -25.68
N SER A 379 -5.02 13.88 -25.32
CA SER A 379 -3.69 13.90 -25.94
C SER A 379 -3.59 13.12 -27.26
N THR A 380 -4.69 12.52 -27.71
CA THR A 380 -4.73 11.58 -28.84
C THR A 380 -4.55 12.20 -30.23
N GLY A 381 -4.24 13.51 -30.33
CA GLY A 381 -4.02 14.18 -31.61
C GLY A 381 -2.75 13.78 -32.39
N ILE A 382 -1.78 13.06 -31.78
CA ILE A 382 -0.44 12.91 -32.39
C ILE A 382 0.08 11.46 -32.45
N VAL A 383 -0.51 10.51 -31.72
CA VAL A 383 -0.04 9.11 -31.76
C VAL A 383 -0.65 8.39 -32.96
N THR A 384 -0.19 8.75 -34.16
CA THR A 384 -0.34 7.91 -35.35
C THR A 384 0.33 6.59 -35.02
N HIS A 385 -0.50 5.54 -34.94
CA HIS A 385 -0.07 4.16 -34.77
C HIS A 385 1.14 3.90 -35.67
N MET A 386 2.34 3.73 -35.10
CA MET A 386 3.46 3.12 -35.81
C MET A 386 3.11 1.64 -36.01
N THR A 387 2.15 1.37 -36.91
CA THR A 387 2.02 0.06 -37.52
C THR A 387 3.32 -0.20 -38.23
N ASN A 388 4.09 -1.16 -37.72
CA ASN A 388 5.17 -1.80 -38.46
C ASN A 388 4.66 -2.16 -39.86
N ARG A 389 4.94 -1.31 -40.86
CA ARG A 389 4.85 -1.68 -42.26
C ARG A 389 5.87 -2.81 -42.44
N ARG A 390 5.39 -4.06 -42.37
CA ARG A 390 6.08 -5.18 -42.98
C ARG A 390 6.28 -4.79 -44.44
N ARG A 391 7.54 -4.61 -44.85
CA ARG A 391 7.86 -4.51 -46.27
C ARG A 391 7.33 -5.79 -46.93
N PRO A 392 6.64 -5.69 -48.07
CA PRO A 392 6.41 -6.87 -48.90
C PRO A 392 7.76 -7.50 -49.19
N LEU A 393 7.87 -8.82 -49.01
CA LEU A 393 8.97 -9.56 -49.60
C LEU A 393 8.89 -9.36 -51.12
N PRO A 394 10.02 -9.17 -51.81
CA PRO A 394 10.01 -9.18 -53.26
C PRO A 394 9.58 -10.57 -53.72
N ASP A 395 8.60 -10.61 -54.61
CA ASP A 395 8.22 -11.82 -55.33
C ASP A 395 9.39 -12.22 -56.24
N ASP A 396 9.87 -13.46 -56.09
CA ASP A 396 10.77 -14.15 -57.02
C ASP A 396 9.97 -14.82 -58.15
#